data_AF-A0A956H3A2-F1
#
_entry.id   AF-A0A956H3A2-F1
#
_cell.length_a   1.000
_cell.length_b   1.000
_cell.length_c   1.000
_cell.angle_alpha   90.00
_cell.angle_beta   90.00
_cell.angle_gamma   90.00
#
_symmetry.space_group_name_H-M   'P 1'
#
loop_
_entity.id
_entity.type
_entity.pdbx_description
1 polymer ?
#
loop_
_entity_poly.entity_id
_entity_poly.type
_entity_poly.pdbx_seq_one_letter_code
_entity_poly.pdbx_strand_id
1 'polypeptide(L)'
;MRCPGCCNPALFPAVGGEALAVTEIIAEIEAADVEGITVLGGEPLEQLPAVAELCAAVAAGGRGVLVFTGHTLAEARALPGFDRLWASVDTLVDGRFDARMPEPDPGIGGRRFLGSRNQVIHHRSSRYADADLWTGQNRGELRIEADGRVSVHGFPEQTRALLRLLQGPQLASTSTKRS
;
A
#
# COMPACT_ATOMS: atom_id res chain seq x y z
N MET A 1 14.11 2.01 2.47
CA MET A 1 13.88 1.37 3.82
C MET A 1 13.87 -0.18 3.73
N ARG A 2 14.21 -0.98 4.79
CA ARG A 2 14.32 -2.46 4.73
C ARG A 2 13.85 -3.20 6.02
N CYS A 3 12.57 -3.15 6.35
CA CYS A 3 12.06 -3.74 7.59
C CYS A 3 12.07 -5.28 7.56
N PRO A 4 12.59 -5.97 8.60
CA PRO A 4 12.45 -7.42 8.72
C PRO A 4 10.98 -7.86 8.71
N GLY A 5 10.65 -8.86 7.89
CA GLY A 5 9.28 -9.38 7.76
C GLY A 5 8.31 -8.52 6.93
N CYS A 6 8.80 -7.48 6.22
CA CYS A 6 7.98 -6.71 5.29
C CYS A 6 7.32 -7.61 4.24
N CYS A 7 6.06 -7.35 3.90
CA CYS A 7 5.33 -8.07 2.87
C CYS A 7 5.78 -7.75 1.43
N ASN A 8 6.48 -6.63 1.24
CA ASN A 8 6.92 -6.12 -0.06
C ASN A 8 8.45 -6.00 -0.18
N PRO A 9 9.24 -7.06 0.10
CA PRO A 9 10.71 -6.97 0.04
C PRO A 9 11.23 -6.70 -1.37
N ALA A 10 10.42 -6.98 -2.41
CA ALA A 10 10.72 -6.67 -3.80
C ALA A 10 10.85 -5.16 -4.08
N LEU A 11 10.33 -4.30 -3.20
CA LEU A 11 10.42 -2.83 -3.31
C LEU A 11 11.65 -2.25 -2.60
N PHE A 12 12.55 -3.08 -2.06
CA PHE A 12 13.77 -2.64 -1.38
C PHE A 12 14.93 -2.22 -2.31
N PRO A 13 15.15 -2.85 -3.48
CA PRO A 13 16.16 -2.38 -4.41
C PRO A 13 15.80 -0.98 -4.92
N ALA A 14 16.79 -0.08 -4.94
CA ALA A 14 16.65 1.24 -5.55
C ALA A 14 16.65 1.20 -7.09
N VAL A 15 16.93 0.02 -7.67
CA VAL A 15 16.98 -0.21 -9.12
C VAL A 15 15.87 -1.19 -9.46
N GLY A 16 14.99 -0.78 -10.37
CA GLY A 16 13.77 -1.50 -10.76
C GLY A 16 12.63 -0.51 -11.02
N GLY A 17 11.48 -1.02 -11.45
CA GLY A 17 10.34 -0.18 -11.84
C GLY A 17 10.56 0.56 -13.17
N GLU A 18 9.60 1.41 -13.52
CA GLU A 18 9.62 2.27 -14.70
C GLU A 18 9.69 3.73 -14.26
N ALA A 19 10.53 4.53 -14.92
CA ALA A 19 10.61 5.95 -14.67
C ALA A 19 9.51 6.65 -15.47
N LEU A 20 8.52 7.20 -14.75
CA LEU A 20 7.42 7.96 -15.33
C LEU A 20 7.50 9.42 -14.88
N ALA A 21 7.18 10.35 -15.77
CA ALA A 21 7.04 11.75 -15.38
C ALA A 21 5.79 11.95 -14.52
N VAL A 22 5.86 12.88 -13.56
CA VAL A 22 4.71 13.21 -12.69
C VAL A 22 3.48 13.60 -13.52
N THR A 23 3.68 14.31 -14.62
CA THR A 23 2.61 14.72 -15.54
C THR A 23 1.90 13.54 -16.21
N GLU A 24 2.62 12.45 -16.49
CA GLU A 24 2.02 11.24 -17.09
C GLU A 24 1.09 10.58 -16.06
N ILE A 25 1.54 10.45 -14.81
CA ILE A 25 0.73 9.90 -13.72
C ILE A 25 -0.49 10.78 -13.43
N ILE A 26 -0.34 12.11 -13.45
CA ILE A 26 -1.47 13.04 -13.28
C ILE A 26 -2.53 12.80 -14.37
N ALA A 27 -2.12 12.68 -15.63
CA ALA A 27 -3.05 12.45 -16.73
C ALA A 27 -3.81 11.12 -16.57
N GLU A 28 -3.14 10.06 -16.10
CA GLU A 28 -3.80 8.79 -15.78
C GLU A 28 -4.82 8.93 -14.65
N ILE A 29 -4.48 9.65 -13.57
CA ILE A 29 -5.40 9.89 -12.45
C ILE A 29 -6.60 10.73 -12.88
N GLU A 30 -6.40 11.73 -13.75
CA GLU A 30 -7.48 12.57 -14.26
C GLU A 30 -8.43 11.80 -15.18
N ALA A 31 -7.91 10.85 -15.96
CA ALA A 31 -8.70 9.97 -16.81
C ALA A 31 -9.41 8.85 -16.02
N ALA A 32 -8.96 8.56 -14.81
CA ALA A 32 -9.54 7.53 -13.95
C ALA A 32 -10.73 8.09 -13.13
N ASP A 33 -11.79 7.29 -13.01
CA ASP A 33 -12.92 7.57 -12.11
C ASP A 33 -12.57 7.14 -10.68
N VAL A 34 -11.67 7.89 -10.04
CA VAL A 34 -11.18 7.62 -8.68
C VAL A 34 -11.44 8.81 -7.76
N GLU A 35 -11.79 8.52 -6.51
CA GLU A 35 -12.02 9.53 -5.46
C GLU A 35 -10.72 10.21 -4.99
N GLY A 36 -9.60 9.49 -5.07
CA GLY A 36 -8.32 9.90 -4.52
C GLY A 36 -7.21 8.92 -4.85
N ILE A 37 -6.02 9.22 -4.36
CA ILE A 37 -4.85 8.34 -4.47
C ILE A 37 -4.35 7.89 -3.10
N THR A 38 -3.72 6.72 -3.09
CA THR A 38 -2.87 6.28 -1.99
C THR A 38 -1.45 6.13 -2.50
N VAL A 39 -0.51 6.86 -1.90
CA VAL A 39 0.93 6.72 -2.17
C VAL A 39 1.53 5.75 -1.16
N LEU A 40 1.90 4.58 -1.64
CA LEU A 40 2.59 3.52 -0.87
C LEU A 40 3.64 2.85 -1.75
N GLY A 41 4.47 1.98 -1.16
CA GLY A 41 5.43 1.18 -1.92
C GLY A 41 6.69 0.89 -1.12
N GLY A 42 7.85 1.20 -1.70
CA GLY A 42 9.14 1.20 -1.00
C GLY A 42 9.13 2.24 0.13
N GLU A 43 9.84 3.35 -0.02
CA GLU A 43 9.70 4.50 0.88
C GLU A 43 9.33 5.73 0.04
N PRO A 44 8.06 6.20 0.04
CA PRO A 44 7.66 7.33 -0.77
C PRO A 44 8.46 8.61 -0.52
N LEU A 45 8.94 8.82 0.71
CA LEU A 45 9.74 10.00 1.03
C LEU A 45 11.17 9.97 0.44
N GLU A 46 11.63 8.83 -0.09
CA GLU A 46 12.88 8.77 -0.89
C GLU A 46 12.71 9.52 -2.24
N GLN A 47 11.48 9.76 -2.70
CA GLN A 47 11.15 10.53 -3.91
C GLN A 47 10.34 11.80 -3.59
N LEU A 48 10.58 12.38 -2.40
CA LEU A 48 9.76 13.45 -1.83
C LEU A 48 9.41 14.61 -2.79
N PRO A 49 10.34 15.19 -3.59
CA PRO A 49 9.97 16.29 -4.48
C PRO A 49 8.89 15.92 -5.51
N ALA A 50 9.02 14.75 -6.14
CA ALA A 50 8.08 14.27 -7.15
C ALA A 50 6.74 13.85 -6.52
N VAL A 51 6.80 13.19 -5.34
CA VAL A 51 5.61 12.81 -4.59
C VAL A 51 4.83 14.04 -4.11
N ALA A 52 5.52 15.09 -3.65
CA ALA A 52 4.89 16.35 -3.25
C ALA A 52 4.21 17.06 -4.44
N GLU A 53 4.85 17.06 -5.62
CA GLU A 53 4.27 17.61 -6.85
C GLU A 53 3.00 16.86 -7.27
N LEU A 54 3.06 15.53 -7.31
CA LEU A 54 1.92 14.68 -7.63
C LEU A 54 0.75 14.91 -6.67
N CYS A 55 1.01 14.87 -5.36
CA CYS A 55 -0.02 15.03 -4.33
C CYS A 55 -0.66 16.43 -4.40
N ALA A 56 0.14 17.47 -4.67
CA ALA A 56 -0.39 18.83 -4.83
C ALA A 56 -1.33 18.94 -6.03
N ALA A 57 -0.98 18.33 -7.16
CA ALA A 57 -1.85 18.32 -8.34
C ALA A 57 -3.16 17.57 -8.09
N VAL A 58 -3.09 16.40 -7.44
CA VAL A 58 -4.29 15.61 -7.11
C VAL A 58 -5.20 16.34 -6.14
N ALA A 59 -4.65 16.93 -5.08
CA ALA A 59 -5.40 17.72 -4.11
C ALA A 59 -6.04 18.97 -4.76
N ALA A 60 -5.35 19.64 -5.69
CA ALA A 60 -5.89 20.77 -6.44
C ALA A 60 -7.09 20.37 -7.33
N GLY A 61 -7.10 19.12 -7.81
CA GLY A 61 -8.24 18.51 -8.50
C GLY A 61 -9.41 18.10 -7.59
N GLY A 62 -9.37 18.43 -6.29
CA GLY A 62 -10.44 18.11 -5.32
C GLY A 62 -10.49 16.65 -4.88
N ARG A 63 -9.49 15.85 -5.27
CA ARG A 63 -9.37 14.43 -4.96
C ARG A 63 -8.59 14.21 -3.66
N GLY A 64 -8.86 13.11 -2.99
CA GLY A 64 -8.20 12.82 -1.72
C GLY A 64 -6.79 12.25 -1.86
N VAL A 65 -5.95 12.48 -0.85
CA VAL A 65 -4.55 12.03 -0.83
C VAL A 65 -4.23 11.32 0.47
N LEU A 66 -3.84 10.05 0.36
CA LEU A 66 -3.34 9.23 1.45
C LEU A 66 -1.87 8.87 1.23
N VAL A 67 -1.04 8.94 2.27
CA VAL A 67 0.40 8.58 2.16
C VAL A 67 0.80 7.62 3.25
N PHE A 68 1.47 6.53 2.89
CA PHE A 68 2.15 5.63 3.82
C PHE A 68 3.66 5.91 3.78
N THR A 69 4.28 6.08 4.94
CA THR A 69 5.73 6.20 5.06
C THR A 69 6.22 5.38 6.24
N GLY A 70 7.43 4.84 6.14
CA GLY A 70 8.07 4.20 7.28
C GLY A 70 8.75 5.20 8.22
N HIS A 71 8.89 6.47 7.84
CA HIS A 71 9.30 7.53 8.76
C HIS A 71 8.16 7.80 9.74
N THR A 72 8.49 8.12 10.99
CA THR A 72 7.55 8.79 11.88
C THR A 72 7.25 10.19 11.37
N LEU A 73 6.10 10.78 11.74
CA LEU A 73 5.77 12.16 11.35
C LEU A 73 6.84 13.16 11.82
N ALA A 74 7.47 12.90 12.96
CA ALA A 74 8.58 13.71 13.46
C ALA A 74 9.82 13.64 12.56
N GLU A 75 10.21 12.43 12.13
CA GLU A 75 11.32 12.24 11.18
C GLU A 75 10.98 12.87 9.81
N ALA A 76 9.73 12.70 9.35
CA ALA A 76 9.28 13.23 8.07
C ALA A 76 9.31 14.77 8.04
N ARG A 77 8.86 15.44 9.12
CA ARG A 77 8.93 16.91 9.28
C ARG A 77 10.35 17.47 9.26
N ALA A 78 11.35 16.66 9.58
CA ALA A 78 12.75 17.07 9.48
C ALA A 78 13.29 17.03 8.04
N LEU A 79 12.57 16.42 7.09
CA LEU A 79 13.00 16.35 5.69
C LEU A 79 12.73 17.68 4.97
N PRO A 80 13.72 18.24 4.25
CA PRO A 80 13.53 19.44 3.44
C PRO A 80 12.40 19.24 2.42
N GLY A 81 11.42 20.14 2.43
CA GLY A 81 10.30 20.13 1.50
C GLY A 81 9.11 19.27 1.93
N PHE A 82 9.16 18.59 3.09
CA PHE A 82 8.02 17.80 3.57
C PHE A 82 6.75 18.63 3.76
N ASP A 83 6.87 19.90 4.15
CA ASP A 83 5.71 20.79 4.30
C ASP A 83 4.88 20.93 3.02
N ARG A 84 5.51 20.84 1.84
CA ARG A 84 4.81 20.87 0.55
C ARG A 84 3.94 19.63 0.36
N LEU A 85 4.45 18.46 0.75
CA LEU A 85 3.67 17.24 0.76
C LEU A 85 2.55 17.34 1.80
N TRP A 86 2.88 17.69 3.04
CA TRP A 86 1.93 17.74 4.16
C TRP A 86 0.73 18.67 3.89
N ALA A 87 0.93 19.77 3.16
CA ALA A 87 -0.14 20.69 2.76
C ALA A 87 -1.19 20.04 1.84
N SER A 88 -0.86 18.96 1.15
CA SER A 88 -1.68 18.28 0.15
C SER A 88 -2.23 16.94 0.62
N VAL A 89 -1.78 16.43 1.77
CA VAL A 89 -2.18 15.13 2.32
C VAL A 89 -3.43 15.27 3.17
N ASP A 90 -4.40 14.36 3.01
CA ASP A 90 -5.56 14.26 3.90
C ASP A 90 -5.24 13.36 5.10
N THR A 91 -4.54 12.25 4.87
CA THR A 91 -4.09 11.34 5.93
C THR A 91 -2.73 10.73 5.62
N LEU A 92 -1.87 10.71 6.64
CA LEU A 92 -0.56 10.07 6.59
C LEU A 92 -0.53 8.93 7.60
N VAL A 93 -0.13 7.74 7.17
CA VAL A 93 0.18 6.62 8.06
C VAL A 93 1.70 6.53 8.18
N ASP A 94 2.18 6.64 9.41
CA ASP A 94 3.60 6.73 9.70
C ASP A 94 4.15 5.45 10.34
N GLY A 95 5.48 5.36 10.37
CA GLY A 95 6.20 4.36 11.14
C GLY A 95 6.54 3.09 10.37
N ARG A 96 7.75 2.58 10.64
CA ARG A 96 8.28 1.34 10.08
C ARG A 96 7.42 0.16 10.51
N PHE A 97 7.27 -0.80 9.59
CA PHE A 97 6.74 -2.11 9.97
C PHE A 97 7.63 -2.77 11.04
N ASP A 98 7.03 -3.21 12.15
CA ASP A 98 7.69 -3.98 13.22
C ASP A 98 7.00 -5.33 13.42
N ALA A 99 7.66 -6.40 12.96
CA ALA A 99 7.17 -7.78 13.08
C ALA A 99 6.98 -8.25 14.53
N ARG A 100 7.58 -7.57 15.52
CA ARG A 100 7.41 -7.89 16.96
C ARG A 100 6.10 -7.34 17.52
N MET A 101 5.46 -6.41 16.81
CA MET A 101 4.22 -5.76 17.20
C MET A 101 3.20 -5.85 16.06
N PRO A 102 2.82 -7.06 15.60
CA PRO A 102 1.91 -7.19 14.46
C PRO A 102 0.55 -6.58 14.78
N GLU A 103 -0.04 -5.94 13.78
CA GLU A 103 -1.46 -5.57 13.83
C GLU A 103 -2.29 -6.87 13.84
N PRO A 104 -3.32 -7.01 14.71
CA PRO A 104 -4.23 -8.14 14.66
C PRO A 104 -4.99 -8.20 13.33
N ASP A 105 -5.60 -9.35 13.06
CA ASP A 105 -6.52 -9.44 11.93
C ASP A 105 -7.69 -8.44 12.10
N PRO A 106 -8.05 -7.67 11.06
CA PRO A 106 -9.12 -6.68 11.19
C PRO A 106 -10.51 -7.26 11.50
N GLY A 107 -10.75 -8.54 11.18
CA GLY A 107 -11.95 -9.27 11.57
C GLY A 107 -12.07 -9.57 13.06
N ILE A 108 -10.97 -9.44 13.82
CA ILE A 108 -10.94 -9.61 15.28
C ILE A 108 -10.54 -8.32 16.03
N GLY A 109 -10.70 -7.16 15.38
CA GLY A 109 -10.48 -5.84 16.00
C GLY A 109 -9.12 -5.21 15.71
N GLY A 110 -8.38 -5.70 14.72
CA GLY A 110 -7.22 -4.99 14.17
C GLY A 110 -7.60 -3.81 13.26
N ARG A 111 -6.64 -2.90 13.04
CA ARG A 111 -6.78 -1.80 12.07
C ARG A 111 -6.56 -2.31 10.65
N ARG A 112 -7.33 -1.81 9.69
CA ARG A 112 -7.11 -2.07 8.26
C ARG A 112 -5.84 -1.36 7.79
N PHE A 113 -5.22 -1.91 6.75
CA PHE A 113 -4.06 -1.36 6.03
C PHE A 113 -2.75 -1.24 6.82
N LEU A 114 -2.79 -1.24 8.16
CA LEU A 114 -1.60 -1.17 9.01
C LEU A 114 -1.03 -2.57 9.25
N GLY A 115 0.29 -2.69 9.17
CA GLY A 115 1.00 -3.94 9.39
C GLY A 115 1.43 -4.15 10.84
N SER A 116 1.66 -3.08 11.59
CA SER A 116 2.13 -3.16 12.98
C SER A 116 1.56 -2.07 13.88
N ARG A 117 1.42 -2.40 15.17
CA ARG A 117 0.76 -1.55 16.18
C ARG A 117 1.48 -0.23 16.44
N ASN A 118 2.77 -0.15 16.15
CA ASN A 118 3.57 1.06 16.28
C ASN A 118 3.31 2.10 15.17
N GLN A 119 2.57 1.74 14.12
CA GLN A 119 2.21 2.66 13.05
C GLN A 119 1.05 3.56 13.50
N VAL A 120 1.13 4.85 13.17
CA VAL A 120 0.17 5.86 13.61
C VAL A 120 -0.51 6.50 12.41
N ILE A 121 -1.81 6.71 12.52
CA ILE A 121 -2.63 7.39 11.50
C ILE A 121 -2.74 8.86 11.90
N HIS A 122 -2.34 9.77 11.01
CA HIS A 122 -2.38 11.20 11.19
C HIS A 122 -3.35 11.82 10.19
N HIS A 123 -4.52 12.24 10.66
CA HIS A 123 -5.49 12.96 9.85
C HIS A 123 -5.14 14.45 9.83
N ARG A 124 -4.87 15.00 8.64
CA ARG A 124 -4.67 16.43 8.42
C ARG A 124 -5.96 17.11 7.97
N SER A 125 -6.88 16.38 7.35
CA SER A 125 -8.23 16.81 7.02
C SER A 125 -9.28 15.82 7.53
N SER A 126 -10.56 16.19 7.47
CA SER A 126 -11.66 15.29 7.85
C SER A 126 -12.00 14.24 6.81
N ARG A 127 -11.44 14.29 5.59
CA ARG A 127 -11.85 13.45 4.45
C ARG A 127 -11.80 11.96 4.78
N TYR A 128 -10.76 11.53 5.48
CA TYR A 128 -10.53 10.13 5.86
C TYR A 128 -10.45 9.94 7.38
N ALA A 129 -11.01 10.88 8.16
CA ALA A 129 -10.93 10.86 9.62
C ALA A 129 -11.97 9.96 10.30
N ASP A 130 -12.92 9.40 9.53
CA ASP A 130 -13.89 8.44 10.04
C ASP A 130 -13.19 7.13 10.43
N ALA A 131 -13.30 6.74 11.69
CA ALA A 131 -12.67 5.54 12.24
C ALA A 131 -13.17 4.24 11.57
N ASP A 132 -14.39 4.25 11.02
CA ASP A 132 -14.96 3.07 10.35
C ASP A 132 -14.22 2.74 9.04
N LEU A 133 -13.56 3.72 8.42
CA LEU A 133 -12.70 3.49 7.25
C LEU A 133 -11.46 2.65 7.59
N TRP A 134 -11.01 2.71 8.84
CA TRP A 134 -9.76 2.11 9.31
C TRP A 134 -9.98 0.81 10.08
N THR A 135 -11.23 0.33 10.19
CA THR A 135 -11.58 -0.86 11.00
C THR A 135 -12.56 -1.77 10.25
N GLY A 136 -12.62 -3.05 10.63
CA GLY A 136 -13.50 -4.05 10.00
C GLY A 136 -12.81 -4.88 8.90
N GLN A 137 -13.56 -5.65 8.12
CA GLN A 137 -12.98 -6.65 7.23
C GLN A 137 -12.30 -6.07 5.98
N ASN A 138 -11.06 -6.51 5.77
CA ASN A 138 -10.33 -6.32 4.52
C ASN A 138 -11.01 -7.02 3.35
N ARG A 139 -11.01 -6.38 2.18
CA ARG A 139 -11.47 -6.98 0.91
C ARG A 139 -10.26 -7.24 0.00
N GLY A 140 -10.31 -8.34 -0.75
CA GLY A 140 -9.39 -8.62 -1.85
C GLY A 140 -10.08 -8.40 -3.19
N GLU A 141 -9.31 -8.03 -4.22
CA GLU A 141 -9.75 -7.95 -5.61
C GLU A 141 -9.18 -9.17 -6.37
N LEU A 142 -10.05 -9.88 -7.06
CA LEU A 142 -9.68 -10.91 -8.03
C LEU A 142 -9.95 -10.33 -9.42
N ARG A 143 -8.90 -10.16 -10.23
CA ARG A 143 -9.03 -9.76 -11.62
C ARG A 143 -8.71 -10.94 -12.52
N ILE A 144 -9.58 -11.20 -13.49
CA ILE A 144 -9.41 -12.22 -14.51
C ILE A 144 -9.37 -11.50 -15.85
N GLU A 145 -8.21 -11.52 -16.49
CA GLU A 145 -7.99 -10.89 -17.79
C GLU A 145 -8.57 -11.76 -18.91
N ALA A 146 -8.82 -11.16 -20.08
CA ALA A 146 -9.38 -11.85 -21.24
C ALA A 146 -8.51 -13.00 -21.77
N ASP A 147 -7.21 -12.99 -21.47
CA ASP A 147 -6.24 -14.04 -21.78
C ASP A 147 -6.22 -15.20 -20.76
N GLY A 148 -7.07 -15.13 -19.73
CA GLY A 148 -7.16 -16.12 -18.65
C GLY A 148 -6.17 -15.89 -17.51
N ARG A 149 -5.36 -14.83 -17.55
CA ARG A 149 -4.47 -14.47 -16.43
C ARG A 149 -5.30 -13.99 -15.24
N VAL A 150 -5.02 -14.57 -14.08
CA VAL A 150 -5.66 -14.21 -12.81
C VAL A 150 -4.68 -13.45 -11.94
N SER A 151 -5.04 -12.24 -11.50
CA SER A 151 -4.33 -11.50 -10.47
C SER A 151 -5.20 -11.34 -9.22
N VAL A 152 -4.56 -11.44 -8.06
CA VAL A 152 -5.20 -11.26 -6.75
C VAL A 152 -4.50 -10.12 -6.05
N HIS A 153 -5.23 -9.04 -5.80
CA HIS A 153 -4.76 -7.88 -5.06
C HIS A 153 -5.47 -7.81 -3.70
N GLY A 154 -4.79 -7.34 -2.66
CA GLY A 154 -5.31 -7.36 -1.30
C GLY A 154 -4.25 -7.74 -0.28
N PHE A 155 -4.66 -8.30 0.85
CA PHE A 155 -3.73 -8.55 1.95
C PHE A 155 -2.94 -9.85 1.77
N PRO A 156 -1.65 -9.89 2.15
CA PRO A 156 -0.75 -11.00 1.82
C PRO A 156 -1.26 -12.39 2.20
N GLU A 157 -1.88 -12.53 3.38
CA GLU A 157 -2.39 -13.81 3.85
C GLU A 157 -3.60 -14.29 3.03
N GLN A 158 -4.49 -13.38 2.66
CA GLN A 158 -5.68 -13.68 1.85
C GLN A 158 -5.28 -14.00 0.41
N THR A 159 -4.36 -13.23 -0.17
CA THR A 159 -3.78 -13.48 -1.49
C THR A 159 -3.07 -14.83 -1.52
N ARG A 160 -2.24 -15.15 -0.53
CA ARG A 160 -1.56 -16.46 -0.44
C ARG A 160 -2.56 -17.61 -0.29
N ALA A 161 -3.58 -17.46 0.56
CA ALA A 161 -4.61 -18.48 0.75
C ALA A 161 -5.39 -18.75 -0.54
N LEU A 162 -5.79 -17.69 -1.25
CA LEU A 162 -6.53 -17.79 -2.51
C LEU A 162 -5.67 -18.38 -3.62
N LEU A 163 -4.41 -17.95 -3.75
CA LEU A 163 -3.47 -18.53 -4.73
C LEU A 163 -3.24 -20.03 -4.47
N ARG A 164 -3.14 -20.47 -3.20
CA ARG A 164 -3.05 -21.90 -2.86
C ARG A 164 -4.29 -22.68 -3.29
N LEU A 165 -5.49 -22.10 -3.11
CA LEU A 165 -6.74 -22.73 -3.53
C LEU A 165 -6.85 -22.85 -5.06
N LEU A 166 -6.42 -21.81 -5.78
CA LEU A 166 -6.44 -21.77 -7.25
C LEU A 166 -5.41 -22.70 -7.91
N GLN A 167 -4.30 -23.00 -7.24
CA GLN A 167 -3.28 -23.92 -7.75
C GLN A 167 -3.68 -25.40 -7.68
N GLY A 168 -4.78 -25.74 -6.99
CA GLY A 168 -5.26 -27.11 -6.80
C GLY A 168 -4.32 -27.98 -5.96
N PRO A 169 -4.76 -29.15 -5.44
CA PRO A 169 -3.87 -30.08 -4.78
C PRO A 169 -2.86 -30.65 -5.80
N GLN A 170 -1.56 -30.59 -5.50
CA GLN A 170 -0.55 -31.36 -6.22
C GLN A 170 -0.88 -32.85 -6.04
N LEU A 171 -1.37 -33.50 -7.09
CA LEU A 171 -1.51 -34.96 -7.11
C LEU A 171 -0.11 -35.56 -6.98
N ALA A 172 0.19 -36.14 -5.82
CA ALA A 172 1.41 -36.90 -5.62
C ALA A 172 1.42 -38.07 -6.61
N SER A 173 2.33 -38.05 -7.58
CA SER A 173 2.57 -39.19 -8.45
C SER A 173 3.22 -40.30 -7.63
N THR A 174 2.42 -41.20 -7.07
CA THR A 174 2.94 -42.45 -6.51
C THR A 174 3.33 -43.36 -7.68
N SER A 175 4.61 -43.32 -8.08
CA SER A 175 5.19 -44.34 -8.96
C SER A 175 5.39 -45.62 -8.15
N THR A 176 4.36 -46.46 -8.07
CA THR A 176 4.51 -47.84 -7.61
C THR A 176 5.24 -48.62 -8.70
N LYS A 177 6.55 -48.87 -8.52
CA LYS A 177 7.30 -49.86 -9.31
C LYS A 177 6.63 -51.22 -9.08
N ARG A 178 6.08 -51.82 -10.14
CA ARG A 178 5.80 -53.26 -10.16
C ARG A 178 7.04 -53.97 -10.68
N SER A 179 7.49 -54.92 -9.86
CA SER A 179 8.51 -55.95 -10.09
C SER A 179 8.19 -56.85 -11.27
#